data_AF-A0A0M7B7N3-F1
#
_entry.id   AF-A0A0M7B7N3-F1
#
_cell.length_a   1.000
_cell.length_b   1.000
_cell.length_c   1.000
_cell.angle_alpha   90.00
_cell.angle_beta   90.00
_cell.angle_gamma   90.00
#
_symmetry.space_group_name_H-M   'P 1'
#
loop_
_entity.id
_entity.type
_entity.pdbx_description
1 polymer ?
#
loop_
_entity_poly.entity_id
_entity_poly.type
_entity_poly.pdbx_seq_one_letter_code
_entity_poly.pdbx_strand_id
1 'polypeptide(L)'
;MRNALAHAPAKQRTAVAAMLKTIFAQETKAEAEAQWEVVADALREKQEKLGVFMDASRDDVLAYMDFPREHWTQIASTNPIERVNREIKRRADVIGIFPNDEAIVRLVGALMLETNDEWTVARRYMSLESLARVTDNADVRLPTVAT
;
A
#
# COMPACT_ATOMS: atom_id res chain seq x y z
N MET A 1 3.72 -8.51 0.83
CA MET A 1 4.73 -9.35 0.15
C MET A 1 6.12 -9.30 0.78
N ARG A 2 6.81 -8.15 0.87
CA ARG A 2 8.21 -8.07 1.36
C ARG A 2 8.42 -8.73 2.73
N ASN A 3 7.54 -8.43 3.70
CA ASN A 3 7.64 -8.96 5.06
C ASN A 3 7.38 -10.47 5.11
N ALA A 4 6.34 -10.96 4.43
CA ALA A 4 6.07 -12.40 4.31
C ALA A 4 7.28 -13.17 3.74
N LEU A 5 7.93 -12.66 2.69
CA LEU A 5 9.10 -13.30 2.08
C LEU A 5 10.36 -13.30 2.97
N ALA A 6 10.41 -12.44 4.00
CA ALA A 6 11.50 -12.47 4.99
C ALA A 6 11.43 -13.72 5.87
N HIS A 7 10.24 -14.29 6.07
CA HIS A 7 10.03 -15.54 6.81
C HIS A 7 10.23 -16.80 5.96
N ALA A 8 10.43 -16.64 4.64
CA ALA A 8 10.64 -17.75 3.71
C ALA A 8 12.13 -17.98 3.37
N PRO A 9 12.59 -19.25 3.26
CA PRO A 9 13.93 -19.57 2.78
C PRO A 9 14.18 -19.00 1.38
N ALA A 10 15.40 -18.48 1.13
CA ALA A 10 15.74 -17.79 -0.12
C ALA A 10 15.39 -18.60 -1.39
N LYS A 11 15.66 -19.91 -1.37
CA LYS A 11 15.36 -20.83 -2.49
C LYS A 11 13.86 -21.00 -2.77
N GLN A 12 13.00 -20.77 -1.77
CA GLN A 12 11.55 -20.98 -1.87
C GLN A 12 10.78 -19.67 -2.08
N ARG A 13 11.42 -18.51 -1.97
CA ARG A 13 10.75 -17.19 -2.07
C ARG A 13 9.94 -17.01 -3.35
N THR A 14 10.42 -17.51 -4.48
CA THR A 14 9.68 -17.44 -5.75
C THR A 14 8.38 -18.24 -5.70
N ALA A 15 8.42 -19.46 -5.14
CA ALA A 15 7.24 -20.31 -4.99
C ALA A 15 6.25 -19.72 -3.99
N VAL A 16 6.73 -19.26 -2.82
CA VAL A 16 5.90 -18.57 -1.82
C VAL A 16 5.25 -17.32 -2.42
N ALA A 17 6.00 -16.53 -3.18
CA ALA A 17 5.45 -15.36 -3.84
C ALA A 17 4.35 -15.71 -4.85
N ALA A 18 4.51 -16.81 -5.59
CA ALA A 18 3.49 -17.29 -6.54
C ALA A 18 2.22 -17.73 -5.81
N MET A 19 2.34 -18.48 -4.70
CA MET A 19 1.19 -18.87 -3.89
C MET A 19 0.46 -17.67 -3.30
N LEU A 20 1.18 -16.71 -2.72
CA LEU A 20 0.57 -15.49 -2.19
C LEU A 20 -0.13 -14.66 -3.29
N LYS A 21 0.36 -14.67 -4.53
CA LYS A 21 -0.30 -13.97 -5.63
C LYS A 21 -1.67 -14.55 -5.98
N THR A 22 -1.94 -15.83 -5.71
CA THR A 22 -3.26 -16.41 -6.00
C THR A 22 -4.35 -15.84 -5.10
N ILE A 23 -4.01 -15.42 -3.87
CA ILE A 23 -4.91 -14.73 -2.94
C ILE A 23 -5.38 -13.40 -3.56
N PHE A 24 -4.45 -12.60 -4.05
CA PHE A 24 -4.74 -11.27 -4.61
C PHE A 24 -5.35 -11.31 -6.01
N ALA A 25 -5.42 -12.48 -6.64
CA ALA A 25 -6.04 -12.69 -7.94
C ALA A 25 -7.57 -12.90 -7.85
N GLN A 26 -8.11 -13.09 -6.65
CA GLN A 26 -9.53 -13.38 -6.45
C GLN A 26 -10.44 -12.19 -6.78
N GLU A 27 -11.71 -12.47 -7.11
CA GLU A 27 -12.66 -11.45 -7.53
C GLU A 27 -13.39 -10.78 -6.38
N THR A 28 -13.53 -11.50 -5.27
CA THR A 28 -14.23 -11.05 -4.06
C THR A 28 -13.37 -11.21 -2.81
N LYS A 29 -13.70 -10.45 -1.76
CA LYS A 29 -13.04 -10.55 -0.45
C LYS A 29 -13.22 -11.95 0.16
N ALA A 30 -14.43 -12.52 0.08
CA ALA A 30 -14.72 -13.85 0.60
C ALA A 30 -13.88 -14.95 -0.08
N GLU A 31 -13.72 -14.88 -1.41
CA GLU A 31 -12.85 -15.81 -2.13
C GLU A 31 -11.37 -15.61 -1.77
N ALA A 32 -10.94 -14.35 -1.59
CA ALA A 32 -9.58 -14.05 -1.15
C ALA A 32 -9.29 -14.58 0.25
N GLU A 33 -10.23 -14.46 1.18
CA GLU A 33 -10.15 -15.02 2.54
C GLU A 33 -10.09 -16.55 2.50
N ALA A 34 -10.97 -17.20 1.72
CA ALA A 34 -10.94 -18.66 1.56
C ALA A 34 -9.61 -19.14 0.96
N GLN A 35 -9.11 -18.44 -0.08
CA GLN A 35 -7.81 -18.74 -0.69
C GLN A 35 -6.65 -18.46 0.26
N TRP A 36 -6.78 -17.46 1.15
CA TRP A 36 -5.79 -17.15 2.18
C TRP A 36 -5.58 -18.33 3.12
N GLU A 37 -6.66 -18.91 3.65
CA GLU A 37 -6.60 -20.07 4.56
C GLU A 37 -5.89 -21.25 3.90
N VAL A 38 -6.26 -21.58 2.65
CA VAL A 38 -5.62 -22.67 1.89
C VAL A 38 -4.11 -22.43 1.73
N VAL A 39 -3.70 -21.20 1.41
CA VAL A 39 -2.28 -20.86 1.23
C VAL A 39 -1.54 -20.84 2.57
N ALA A 40 -2.16 -20.31 3.62
CA ALA A 40 -1.60 -20.26 4.96
C ALA A 40 -1.33 -21.68 5.48
N ASP A 41 -2.30 -22.59 5.37
CA ASP A 41 -2.17 -23.99 5.79
C ASP A 41 -1.05 -24.71 5.04
N ALA A 42 -1.01 -24.56 3.71
CA ALA A 42 0.02 -25.19 2.88
C ALA A 42 1.45 -24.68 3.19
N LEU A 43 1.58 -23.40 3.56
CA LEU A 43 2.86 -22.81 3.93
C LEU A 43 3.25 -23.10 5.37
N ARG A 44 2.29 -23.20 6.29
CA ARG A 44 2.50 -23.45 7.73
C ARG A 44 3.19 -24.79 7.97
N GLU A 45 2.88 -25.82 7.17
CA GLU A 45 3.51 -27.15 7.25
C GLU A 45 5.06 -27.08 7.14
N LYS A 46 5.58 -26.19 6.29
CA LYS A 46 7.02 -26.04 6.04
C LYS A 46 7.63 -24.85 6.77
N GLN A 47 6.83 -23.87 7.13
CA GLN A 47 7.25 -22.56 7.61
C GLN A 47 6.24 -22.03 8.65
N GLU A 48 6.24 -22.60 9.86
CA GLU A 48 5.30 -22.24 10.93
C GLU A 48 5.22 -20.73 11.19
N LYS A 49 6.37 -20.04 11.27
CA LYS A 49 6.44 -18.58 11.48
C LYS A 49 5.74 -17.79 10.37
N LEU A 50 5.79 -18.28 9.13
CA LEU A 50 5.11 -17.63 8.02
C LEU A 50 3.59 -17.83 8.14
N GLY A 51 3.13 -19.02 8.50
CA GLY A 51 1.71 -19.29 8.78
C GLY A 51 1.17 -18.36 9.88
N VAL A 52 1.84 -18.30 11.03
CA VAL A 52 1.44 -17.40 12.14
C VAL A 52 1.41 -15.93 11.71
N PHE A 53 2.40 -15.49 10.93
CA PHE A 53 2.42 -14.13 10.37
C PHE A 53 1.23 -13.88 9.44
N MET A 54 0.89 -14.86 8.58
CA MET A 54 -0.25 -14.76 7.69
C MET A 54 -1.57 -14.68 8.46
N ASP A 55 -1.75 -15.51 9.49
CA ASP A 55 -2.98 -15.51 10.31
C ASP A 55 -3.19 -14.16 10.99
N ALA A 56 -2.12 -13.59 11.57
CA ALA A 56 -2.17 -12.30 12.25
C ALA A 56 -2.38 -11.11 11.29
N SER A 57 -2.09 -11.27 9.99
CA SER A 57 -2.11 -10.17 9.03
C SER A 57 -3.29 -10.21 8.05
N ARG A 58 -4.12 -11.27 8.06
CA ARG A 58 -5.15 -11.50 7.04
C ARG A 58 -6.09 -10.30 6.89
N ASP A 59 -6.69 -9.89 8.01
CA ASP A 59 -7.74 -8.87 8.00
C ASP A 59 -7.17 -7.51 7.57
N ASP A 60 -5.97 -7.15 8.07
CA ASP A 60 -5.28 -5.91 7.67
C ASP A 60 -4.89 -5.91 6.18
N VAL A 61 -4.45 -7.05 5.65
CA VAL A 61 -3.99 -7.15 4.26
C VAL A 61 -5.17 -7.17 3.28
N LEU A 62 -6.31 -7.73 3.65
CA LEU A 62 -7.49 -7.82 2.79
C LEU A 62 -8.49 -6.66 3.02
N ALA A 63 -8.27 -5.78 3.99
CA ALA A 63 -9.15 -4.65 4.29
C ALA A 63 -9.46 -3.76 3.06
N TYR A 64 -8.50 -3.59 2.15
CA TYR A 64 -8.73 -2.79 0.94
C TYR A 64 -9.82 -3.37 0.02
N MET A 65 -10.16 -4.66 0.15
CA MET A 65 -11.19 -5.30 -0.65
C MET A 65 -12.62 -4.90 -0.24
N ASP A 66 -12.78 -4.16 0.87
CA ASP A 66 -14.05 -3.54 1.24
C ASP A 66 -14.36 -2.29 0.39
N PHE A 67 -13.37 -1.76 -0.33
CA PHE A 67 -13.57 -0.67 -1.29
C PHE A 67 -14.13 -1.19 -2.62
N PRO A 68 -14.77 -0.34 -3.45
CA PRO A 68 -15.09 -0.65 -4.83
C PRO A 68 -13.89 -1.23 -5.59
N ARG A 69 -14.13 -2.27 -6.41
CA ARG A 69 -13.08 -3.00 -7.14
C ARG A 69 -12.20 -2.10 -8.02
N GLU A 70 -12.76 -1.02 -8.54
CA GLU A 70 -12.04 0.02 -9.30
C GLU A 70 -10.89 0.69 -8.52
N HIS A 71 -10.89 0.65 -7.17
CA HIS A 71 -9.85 1.23 -6.32
C HIS A 71 -8.79 0.25 -5.86
N TRP A 72 -9.01 -1.06 -6.00
CA TRP A 72 -8.15 -2.08 -5.42
C TRP A 72 -6.69 -1.96 -5.85
N THR A 73 -6.45 -1.79 -7.16
CA THR A 73 -5.09 -1.63 -7.69
C THR A 73 -4.40 -0.39 -7.16
N GLN A 74 -5.16 0.66 -6.89
CA GLN A 74 -4.64 1.94 -6.40
C GLN A 74 -4.26 1.85 -4.92
N ILE A 75 -5.12 1.24 -4.10
CA ILE A 75 -4.88 1.08 -2.66
C ILE A 75 -3.78 0.05 -2.40
N ALA A 76 -3.77 -1.07 -3.11
CA ALA A 76 -2.76 -2.12 -2.95
C ALA A 76 -1.37 -1.73 -3.49
N SER A 77 -1.25 -0.61 -4.24
CA SER A 77 0.02 -0.17 -4.80
C SER A 77 0.89 0.52 -3.76
N THR A 78 2.13 0.07 -3.61
CA THR A 78 3.15 0.81 -2.84
C THR A 78 3.91 1.84 -3.68
N ASN A 79 3.56 2.01 -4.96
CA ASN A 79 4.27 2.93 -5.86
C ASN A 79 4.23 4.40 -5.38
N PRO A 80 3.08 4.94 -4.90
CA PRO A 80 3.03 6.32 -4.44
C PRO A 80 3.98 6.58 -3.25
N ILE A 81 3.94 5.72 -2.23
CA ILE A 81 4.78 5.86 -1.04
C ILE A 81 6.27 5.59 -1.33
N GLU A 82 6.59 4.60 -2.17
CA GLU A 82 7.98 4.30 -2.55
C GLU A 82 8.57 5.44 -3.41
N ARG A 83 7.75 6.15 -4.21
CA ARG A 83 8.18 7.35 -4.94
C ARG A 83 8.53 8.49 -3.99
N VAL A 84 7.66 8.77 -3.01
CA VAL A 84 7.90 9.81 -1.99
C VAL A 84 9.15 9.47 -1.16
N ASN A 85 9.29 8.21 -0.71
CA ASN A 85 10.46 7.77 0.05
C ASN A 85 11.76 7.91 -0.75
N ARG A 86 11.72 7.65 -2.06
CA ARG A 86 12.87 7.85 -2.95
C ARG A 86 13.25 9.32 -3.08
N GLU A 87 12.27 10.22 -3.15
CA GLU A 87 12.49 11.68 -3.18
C GLU A 87 13.18 12.14 -1.90
N ILE A 88 12.64 11.76 -0.74
CA ILE A 88 13.21 12.09 0.57
C ILE A 88 14.66 11.61 0.65
N LYS A 89 14.93 10.33 0.31
CA LYS A 89 16.28 9.78 0.30
C LYS A 89 17.23 10.57 -0.60
N ARG A 90 16.83 10.84 -1.85
CA ARG A 90 17.67 11.59 -2.80
C ARG A 90 18.08 12.97 -2.26
N ARG A 91 17.16 13.69 -1.60
CA ARG A 91 17.41 15.02 -1.04
C ARG A 91 18.26 14.96 0.23
N ALA A 92 18.05 13.95 1.07
CA ALA A 92 18.84 13.72 2.28
C ALA A 92 20.27 13.27 1.96
N ASP A 93 20.47 12.45 0.92
CA ASP A 93 21.78 11.93 0.51
C ASP A 93 22.75 13.06 0.11
N VAL A 94 22.25 14.19 -0.42
CA VAL A 94 23.06 15.37 -0.75
C VAL A 94 23.64 16.04 0.50
N ILE A 95 22.89 16.02 1.60
CA ILE A 95 23.29 16.66 2.87
C ILE A 95 24.26 15.75 3.64
N GLY A 96 24.04 14.44 3.59
CA GLY A 96 24.86 13.42 4.23
C GLY A 96 24.68 13.37 5.75
N ILE A 97 25.03 14.45 6.46
CA ILE A 97 24.93 14.56 7.92
C ILE A 97 24.15 15.82 8.29
N PHE A 98 23.09 15.65 9.08
CA PHE A 98 22.29 16.78 9.57
C PHE A 98 22.82 17.30 10.91
N PRO A 99 22.74 18.62 11.17
CA PRO A 99 23.22 19.22 12.41
C PRO A 99 22.31 18.96 13.62
N ASN A 100 21.03 18.66 13.40
CA ASN A 100 20.05 18.30 14.42
C ASN A 100 18.78 17.72 13.76
N ASP A 101 17.89 17.13 14.57
CA ASP A 101 16.63 16.54 14.11
C ASP A 101 15.69 17.55 13.47
N GLU A 102 15.64 18.79 13.98
CA GLU A 102 14.79 19.84 13.42
C GLU A 102 15.17 20.17 11.97
N ALA A 103 16.45 20.09 11.59
CA ALA A 103 16.89 20.29 10.23
C ALA A 103 16.34 19.21 9.28
N ILE A 104 16.24 17.96 9.74
CA ILE A 104 15.62 16.86 8.98
C ILE A 104 14.12 17.12 8.83
N VAL A 105 13.44 17.47 9.92
CA VAL A 105 12.00 17.77 9.92
C VAL A 105 11.68 18.92 8.95
N ARG A 106 12.51 19.97 8.92
CA ARG A 106 12.34 21.08 7.96
C ARG A 106 12.48 20.63 6.51
N LEU A 107 13.48 19.81 6.19
CA LEU A 107 13.68 19.29 4.83
C LEU A 107 12.50 18.40 4.40
N VAL A 108 12.17 17.39 5.20
CA VAL A 108 11.10 16.45 4.89
C VAL A 108 9.77 17.18 4.81
N GLY A 109 9.50 18.08 5.75
CA GLY A 109 8.30 18.93 5.76
C GLY A 109 8.18 19.78 4.49
N ALA A 110 9.26 20.44 4.06
CA ALA A 110 9.27 21.20 2.82
C ALA A 110 8.96 20.32 1.59
N LEU A 111 9.52 19.11 1.51
CA LEU A 111 9.22 18.16 0.44
C LEU A 111 7.78 17.66 0.47
N MET A 112 7.21 17.45 1.66
CA MET A 112 5.80 17.05 1.79
C MET A 112 4.86 18.17 1.36
N LEU A 113 5.18 19.42 1.66
CA LEU A 113 4.42 20.59 1.19
C LEU A 113 4.46 20.68 -0.34
N GLU A 114 5.64 20.61 -0.96
CA GLU A 114 5.79 20.60 -2.42
C GLU A 114 4.98 19.46 -3.06
N THR A 115 5.08 18.25 -2.50
CA THR A 115 4.33 17.08 -2.99
C THR A 115 2.82 17.27 -2.85
N ASN A 116 2.37 17.87 -1.74
CA ASN A 116 0.95 18.14 -1.50
C ASN A 116 0.39 19.16 -2.51
N ASP A 117 1.14 20.23 -2.79
CA ASP A 117 0.75 21.24 -3.77
C ASP A 117 0.64 20.64 -5.17
N GLU A 118 1.60 19.80 -5.57
CA GLU A 118 1.54 19.03 -6.81
C GLU A 118 0.30 18.13 -6.88
N TRP A 119 -0.01 17.39 -5.82
CA TRP A 119 -1.16 16.46 -5.81
C TRP A 119 -2.50 17.18 -5.79
N THR A 120 -2.54 18.41 -5.27
CA THR A 120 -3.74 19.24 -5.25
C THR A 120 -4.13 19.69 -6.66
N VAL A 121 -3.15 19.94 -7.54
CA VAL A 121 -3.38 20.41 -8.92
C VAL A 121 -3.34 19.29 -9.97
N ALA A 122 -2.68 18.17 -9.67
CA ALA A 122 -2.57 17.04 -10.58
C ALA A 122 -3.92 16.32 -10.78
N ARG A 123 -3.96 15.45 -11.80
CA ARG A 123 -5.11 14.56 -12.00
C ARG A 123 -5.32 13.71 -10.74
N ARG A 124 -6.54 13.75 -10.20
CA ARG A 124 -6.92 12.96 -9.04
C ARG A 124 -6.61 11.49 -9.25
N TYR A 125 -6.06 10.88 -8.20
CA TYR A 125 -5.75 9.46 -8.20
C TYR A 125 -7.04 8.63 -8.20
N MET A 126 -8.01 8.94 -7.34
CA MET A 126 -9.34 8.32 -7.28
C MET A 126 -10.44 9.35 -7.60
N SER A 127 -11.55 8.93 -8.21
CA SER A 127 -12.66 9.85 -8.51
C SER A 127 -13.48 10.14 -7.25
N LEU A 128 -14.07 11.34 -7.16
CA LEU A 128 -14.89 11.71 -6.01
C LEU A 128 -16.22 10.93 -5.99
N GLU A 129 -16.80 10.64 -7.15
CA GLU A 129 -18.06 9.89 -7.27
C GLU A 129 -17.95 8.45 -6.76
N SER A 130 -16.79 7.81 -6.98
CA SER A 130 -16.54 6.44 -6.54
C SER A 130 -16.21 6.39 -5.05
N LEU A 131 -15.44 7.37 -4.55
CA LEU A 131 -15.17 7.54 -3.12
C LEU A 131 -16.43 7.87 -2.31
N ALA A 132 -17.35 8.67 -2.85
CA ALA A 132 -18.60 9.00 -2.18
C ALA A 132 -19.44 7.76 -1.80
N ARG A 133 -19.25 6.62 -2.48
CA ARG A 133 -19.92 5.35 -2.15
C ARG A 133 -19.45 4.73 -0.83
N VAL A 134 -18.28 5.15 -0.33
CA VAL A 134 -17.60 4.57 0.84
C VAL A 134 -17.19 5.60 1.89
N THR A 135 -17.53 6.88 1.69
CA THR A 135 -17.21 7.94 2.65
C THR A 135 -18.46 8.67 3.10
N ASP A 136 -18.57 8.94 4.39
CA ASP A 136 -19.63 9.82 4.96
C ASP A 136 -19.32 11.32 4.79
N ASN A 137 -18.35 11.66 3.93
CA ASN A 137 -18.00 13.06 3.67
C ASN A 137 -19.13 13.75 2.90
N ALA A 138 -19.36 15.02 3.21
CA ALA A 138 -20.28 15.85 2.44
C ALA A 138 -19.89 15.81 0.94
N ASP A 139 -20.88 15.75 0.05
CA ASP A 139 -20.67 15.78 -1.40
C ASP A 139 -19.94 17.07 -1.81
N VAL A 140 -18.61 17.01 -1.86
CA VAL A 140 -17.79 18.13 -2.33
C VAL A 140 -17.87 18.15 -3.84
N ARG A 141 -18.82 18.92 -4.36
CA ARG A 141 -18.84 19.29 -5.77
C ARG A 141 -17.75 20.31 -6.02
N LEU A 142 -16.86 19.99 -6.94
CA LEU A 142 -15.83 20.93 -7.36
C LEU A 142 -16.48 22.08 -8.12
N PRO A 143 -15.98 23.31 -7.98
CA PRO A 143 -16.35 24.37 -8.91
C PRO A 143 -16.02 23.90 -10.32
N THR A 144 -16.99 24.01 -11.23
CA THR A 144 -16.78 23.82 -12.66
C THR A 144 -15.66 24.76 -13.05
N VAL A 145 -14.53 24.23 -13.49
CA VAL A 145 -13.32 25.01 -13.82
C VAL A 145 -13.72 26.22 -14.67
N ALA A 146 -13.39 27.43 -14.21
CA ALA A 146 -13.44 28.61 -15.06
C ALA A 146 -12.35 28.43 -16.13
N THR A 147 -12.81 28.40 -17.38
CA THR A 147 -12.02 28.27 -18.62
C THR A 147 -10.87 29.26 -18.67
#